data_AF-A0A534JXE7-F1
#
_entry.id   AF-A0A534JXE7-F1
#
_cell.length_a   1.000
_cell.length_b   1.000
_cell.length_c   1.000
_cell.angle_alpha   90.00
_cell.angle_beta   90.00
_cell.angle_gamma   90.00
#
_symmetry.space_group_name_H-M   'P 1'
#
loop_
_entity.id
_entity.type
_entity.pdbx_description
1 polymer ?
#
loop_
_entity_poly.entity_id
_entity_poly.type
_entity_poly.pdbx_seq_one_letter_code
_entity_poly.pdbx_strand_id
1 'polypeptide(L)'
;MTTAPSQSGSAGTGWRPRSGSTTGPTRPRSSSPFTTACGGRREVCGICGIADPRGAIDVRLVHRMNAVLRHRGPDADAVRAFGACVLAYNRLSIIDLKTGDQPIADESGRVWIVYNGEIYNYKELREGLLKRGHSLRTNSDTEAIVHLYEEKGPDCVLSLNGMFAFAIWDDVRGRLLLARDRLGIKPLYYTEREGRIAFASEIKGLLADPSIPRRLDYRALSEYLTFQNVFGEKTFFEGVRILPPGHLLIAEGGKVEVREYWDLHFKEDEIADPEEAVRRFGALFDESVEMQLMSDVALGSHLSGGIDSGTVVVKASDKVADPLKTFSVYFEEPDVDESALIEKVSMISQSIHYDRLLDPEEFPSVLPKIAYALDEPRVGPSVIPQWYIAELASKEVRVVLTGHGGDELFAGYPSYVIAYFRDILRRRDWAELRSVVRAFRGRLRTEGWRRVIGLPLYGLVERDLSRYGREAV
;
A
#
# COMPACT_ATOMS: atom_id res chain seq x y z
N MET A 1 21.95 69.60 19.72
CA MET A 1 21.29 70.66 20.49
C MET A 1 20.67 69.97 21.71
N THR A 2 21.35 69.92 22.87
CA THR A 2 21.16 70.86 24.02
C THR A 2 19.66 71.09 24.29
N THR A 3 19.04 70.71 25.42
CA THR A 3 19.45 70.81 26.84
C THR A 3 18.35 70.17 27.73
N ALA A 4 18.74 69.60 28.87
CA ALA A 4 17.88 69.29 30.04
C ALA A 4 17.47 70.62 30.77
N PRO A 5 16.78 70.69 31.96
CA PRO A 5 16.48 69.63 32.97
C PRO A 5 15.13 69.73 33.76
N SER A 6 14.90 68.73 34.64
CA SER A 6 14.26 68.73 36.01
C SER A 6 12.86 69.36 36.24
N GLN A 7 11.96 68.93 37.13
CA GLN A 7 11.85 67.94 38.22
C GLN A 7 10.36 67.94 38.72
N SER A 8 9.91 66.86 39.38
CA SER A 8 9.15 66.84 40.66
C SER A 8 7.95 65.85 40.77
N GLY A 9 8.02 64.97 41.79
CA GLY A 9 6.91 64.32 42.54
C GLY A 9 6.24 63.09 41.88
N SER A 10 5.92 61.98 42.56
CA SER A 10 5.89 61.64 43.99
C SER A 10 5.73 60.11 44.21
N ALA A 11 6.25 59.60 45.34
CA ALA A 11 5.87 58.43 46.15
C ALA A 11 5.56 57.07 45.45
N GLY A 12 6.37 56.02 45.63
CA GLY A 12 6.26 55.04 46.74
C GLY A 12 5.47 53.80 46.24
N THR A 13 5.86 52.53 46.34
CA THR A 13 6.60 51.77 47.36
C THR A 13 6.95 50.37 46.80
N GLY A 14 8.17 49.87 47.08
CA GLY A 14 8.53 48.46 47.30
C GLY A 14 8.47 47.48 46.10
N TRP A 15 9.35 46.51 45.88
CA TRP A 15 10.51 46.00 46.62
C TRP A 15 11.24 45.04 45.65
N ARG A 16 12.57 45.16 45.49
CA ARG A 16 13.48 44.11 44.98
C ARG A 16 14.65 44.05 45.96
N PRO A 17 15.27 42.89 46.15
CA PRO A 17 16.67 42.78 45.69
C PRO A 17 17.02 41.38 45.13
N ARG A 18 17.72 41.33 43.99
CA ARG A 18 19.16 40.94 43.82
C ARG A 18 19.35 39.43 43.59
N SER A 19 19.66 39.01 42.37
CA SER A 19 20.99 38.94 41.72
C SER A 19 21.68 37.60 41.94
N GLY A 20 21.72 36.79 40.89
CA GLY A 20 22.53 35.59 40.77
C GLY A 20 22.95 35.45 39.31
N SER A 21 24.15 35.92 39.02
CA SER A 21 24.86 35.77 37.76
C SER A 21 25.38 34.34 37.61
N THR A 22 25.16 33.69 36.47
CA THR A 22 26.11 32.71 35.92
C THR A 22 25.81 32.40 34.45
N THR A 23 26.68 32.92 33.58
CA THR A 23 27.32 32.20 32.45
C THR A 23 26.43 31.33 31.55
N GLY A 24 26.14 31.84 30.35
CA GLY A 24 25.70 30.99 29.23
C GLY A 24 26.84 30.10 28.70
N PRO A 25 26.52 29.02 27.97
CA PRO A 25 27.52 28.30 27.19
C PRO A 25 27.52 28.78 25.74
N THR A 26 28.68 29.28 25.36
CA THR A 26 29.17 29.51 24.01
C THR A 26 29.07 28.26 23.13
N ARG A 27 28.55 28.44 21.91
CA ARG A 27 28.62 27.48 20.80
C ARG A 27 30.07 27.11 20.47
N PRO A 28 30.42 25.83 20.26
CA PRO A 28 31.57 25.49 19.46
C PRO A 28 31.16 25.42 17.98
N ARG A 29 31.82 26.24 17.15
CA ARG A 29 31.89 26.02 15.70
C ARG A 29 32.73 24.76 15.47
N SER A 30 32.16 23.76 14.81
CA SER A 30 32.94 22.75 14.10
C SER A 30 32.49 22.73 12.65
N SER A 31 33.45 22.95 11.77
CA SER A 31 33.36 22.87 10.31
C SER A 31 33.73 21.46 9.88
N SER A 32 32.81 20.76 9.21
CA SER A 32 33.05 19.50 8.50
C SER A 32 31.99 19.36 7.41
N PRO A 33 32.33 18.86 6.19
CA PRO A 33 31.53 19.07 5.00
C PRO A 33 30.29 18.17 4.98
N PHE A 34 29.16 18.75 4.56
CA PHE A 34 27.90 18.07 4.32
C PHE A 34 28.07 17.05 3.18
N THR A 35 28.24 15.78 3.53
CA THR A 35 27.89 14.65 2.66
C THR A 35 26.40 14.41 2.73
N THR A 36 25.76 14.44 1.57
CA THR A 36 24.37 14.07 1.27
C THR A 36 23.91 12.84 2.05
N ALA A 37 23.00 13.05 2.99
CA ALA A 37 22.22 12.00 3.64
C ALA A 37 20.73 12.34 3.50
N CYS A 38 20.08 11.76 2.50
CA CYS A 38 18.62 11.61 2.45
C CYS A 38 18.33 10.13 2.15
N GLY A 39 18.55 9.28 3.15
CA GLY A 39 18.11 7.89 3.16
C GLY A 39 16.85 7.77 3.99
N GLY A 40 15.69 8.13 3.41
CA GLY A 40 14.41 7.72 3.97
C GLY A 40 14.14 6.29 3.55
N ARG A 41 14.26 5.34 4.49
CA ARG A 41 13.87 3.94 4.27
C ARG A 41 12.34 3.89 4.20
N ARG A 42 11.83 3.39 3.10
CA ARG A 42 10.44 2.98 2.92
C ARG A 42 10.55 1.52 2.51
N GLU A 43 9.70 0.63 2.99
CA GLU A 43 10.06 -0.79 3.03
C GLU A 43 8.88 -1.69 2.59
N VAL A 44 9.14 -2.67 1.70
CA VAL A 44 8.29 -3.79 1.21
C VAL A 44 9.17 -4.80 0.42
N CYS A 45 8.83 -6.08 0.21
CA CYS A 45 9.66 -6.88 -0.70
C CYS A 45 9.57 -6.40 -2.17
N GLY A 46 10.63 -6.61 -2.95
CA GLY A 46 10.68 -6.34 -4.40
C GLY A 46 11.26 -7.53 -5.15
N ILE A 47 10.60 -7.97 -6.21
CA ILE A 47 11.06 -9.09 -7.05
C ILE A 47 11.27 -8.64 -8.48
N CYS A 48 12.24 -9.23 -9.16
CA CYS A 48 12.42 -9.07 -10.60
C CYS A 48 13.16 -10.27 -11.19
N GLY A 49 13.14 -10.39 -12.51
CA GLY A 49 13.85 -11.45 -13.19
C GLY A 49 13.58 -11.48 -14.69
N ILE A 50 14.32 -12.37 -15.35
CA ILE A 50 14.23 -12.61 -16.79
C ILE A 50 14.20 -14.12 -17.02
N ALA A 51 13.28 -14.60 -17.84
CA ALA A 51 13.34 -15.92 -18.46
C ALA A 51 13.45 -15.76 -19.97
N ASP A 52 14.43 -16.40 -20.60
CA ASP A 52 14.60 -16.42 -22.04
C ASP A 52 14.84 -17.87 -22.49
N PRO A 53 13.94 -18.48 -23.28
CA PRO A 53 14.09 -19.85 -23.75
C PRO A 53 15.33 -20.05 -24.64
N ARG A 54 15.95 -18.97 -25.14
CA ARG A 54 17.20 -19.02 -25.93
C ARG A 54 18.45 -19.04 -25.05
N GLY A 55 18.31 -18.92 -23.73
CA GLY A 55 19.39 -19.15 -22.75
C GLY A 55 20.46 -18.06 -22.60
N ALA A 56 20.35 -16.94 -23.33
CA ALA A 56 21.31 -15.83 -23.25
C ALA A 56 20.73 -14.67 -22.41
N ILE A 57 20.93 -14.71 -21.09
CA ILE A 57 20.52 -13.64 -20.18
C ILE A 57 21.75 -12.91 -19.63
N ASP A 58 21.82 -11.60 -19.84
CA ASP A 58 22.81 -10.76 -19.16
C ASP A 58 22.44 -10.63 -17.67
N VAL A 59 23.13 -11.36 -16.81
CA VAL A 59 22.92 -11.29 -15.35
C VAL A 59 23.16 -9.87 -14.82
N ARG A 60 24.04 -9.08 -15.45
CA ARG A 60 24.28 -7.68 -15.05
C ARG A 60 23.06 -6.80 -15.28
N LEU A 61 22.23 -7.12 -16.26
CA LEU A 61 20.94 -6.46 -16.44
C LEU A 61 20.04 -6.71 -15.23
N VAL A 62 19.91 -7.96 -14.79
CA VAL A 62 19.07 -8.27 -13.62
C VAL A 62 19.60 -7.62 -12.35
N HIS A 63 20.92 -7.49 -12.17
CA HIS A 63 21.46 -6.67 -11.08
C HIS A 63 21.00 -5.21 -11.14
N ARG A 64 20.94 -4.59 -12.33
CA ARG A 64 20.42 -3.21 -12.48
C ARG A 64 18.92 -3.13 -12.19
N MET A 65 18.14 -4.10 -12.67
CA MET A 65 16.71 -4.21 -12.36
C MET A 65 16.50 -4.34 -10.85
N ASN A 66 17.30 -5.15 -10.16
CA ASN A 66 17.19 -5.34 -8.72
C ASN A 66 17.63 -4.10 -7.93
N ALA A 67 18.68 -3.40 -8.37
CA ALA A 67 19.21 -2.23 -7.68
C ALA A 67 18.20 -1.07 -7.61
N VAL A 68 17.41 -0.84 -8.67
CA VAL A 68 16.37 0.21 -8.67
C VAL A 68 15.16 -0.13 -7.81
N LEU A 69 15.04 -1.38 -7.34
CA LEU A 69 13.99 -1.85 -6.44
C LEU A 69 14.46 -1.97 -4.99
N ARG A 70 15.68 -1.50 -4.66
CA ARG A 70 16.27 -1.60 -3.32
C ARG A 70 15.48 -0.86 -2.25
N HIS A 71 14.78 0.22 -2.61
CA HIS A 71 13.86 0.93 -1.72
C HIS A 71 12.63 0.10 -1.37
N ARG A 72 12.40 -1.05 -2.00
CA ARG A 72 11.43 -1.99 -1.50
C ARG A 72 12.09 -2.72 -0.35
N GLY A 73 13.06 -3.59 -0.60
CA GLY A 73 13.60 -4.48 0.44
C GLY A 73 15.02 -4.14 0.83
N PRO A 74 15.26 -3.35 1.89
CA PRO A 74 16.60 -2.90 2.27
C PRO A 74 17.38 -3.91 3.13
N ASP A 75 16.77 -4.99 3.61
CA ASP A 75 17.39 -5.90 4.58
C ASP A 75 18.34 -6.89 3.89
N ALA A 76 17.92 -7.48 2.76
CA ALA A 76 18.71 -8.44 2.01
C ALA A 76 18.42 -8.35 0.51
N ASP A 77 19.34 -8.82 -0.34
CA ASP A 77 19.13 -8.97 -1.77
C ASP A 77 19.92 -10.14 -2.31
N ALA A 78 19.47 -10.71 -3.43
CA ALA A 78 20.26 -11.65 -4.22
C ALA A 78 19.80 -11.66 -5.68
N VAL A 79 20.70 -12.14 -6.53
CA VAL A 79 20.46 -12.47 -7.93
C VAL A 79 20.96 -13.88 -8.16
N ARG A 80 20.14 -14.75 -8.76
CA ARG A 80 20.46 -16.14 -9.01
C ARG A 80 20.09 -16.55 -10.43
N ALA A 81 21.03 -17.20 -11.12
CA ALA A 81 20.87 -17.68 -12.48
C ALA A 81 20.62 -19.19 -12.52
N PHE A 82 19.76 -19.62 -13.46
CA PHE A 82 19.24 -20.97 -13.67
C PHE A 82 19.18 -21.29 -15.17
N GLY A 83 20.31 -21.18 -15.88
CA GLY A 83 20.37 -21.42 -17.33
C GLY A 83 19.49 -20.44 -18.14
N ALA A 84 18.24 -20.81 -18.39
CA ALA A 84 17.25 -20.03 -19.13
C ALA A 84 16.47 -19.00 -18.27
N CYS A 85 16.79 -18.87 -16.98
CA CYS A 85 16.15 -17.92 -16.08
C CYS A 85 17.15 -17.25 -15.14
N VAL A 86 16.87 -16.01 -14.74
CA VAL A 86 17.56 -15.30 -13.67
C VAL A 86 16.50 -14.66 -12.78
N LEU A 87 16.48 -15.03 -11.50
CA LEU A 87 15.58 -14.46 -10.49
C LEU A 87 16.37 -13.54 -9.55
N ALA A 88 15.72 -12.48 -9.10
CA ALA A 88 16.29 -11.55 -8.15
C ALA A 88 15.22 -11.01 -7.19
N TYR A 89 15.69 -10.62 -6.01
CA TYR A 89 14.83 -10.08 -4.98
C TYR A 89 15.55 -9.03 -4.12
N ASN A 90 14.72 -8.23 -3.46
CA ASN A 90 15.03 -7.34 -2.36
C ASN A 90 14.07 -7.67 -1.20
N ARG A 91 14.60 -7.94 -0.03
CA ARG A 91 13.85 -8.38 1.16
C ARG A 91 13.58 -7.24 2.13
N LEU A 92 12.34 -7.13 2.57
CA LEU A 92 12.00 -6.60 3.88
C LEU A 92 11.68 -7.80 4.78
N SER A 93 12.44 -7.98 5.85
CA SER A 93 12.26 -9.11 6.76
C SER A 93 11.11 -8.82 7.72
N ILE A 94 9.96 -9.46 7.50
CA ILE A 94 8.74 -9.39 8.33
C ILE A 94 8.52 -10.71 9.07
N ILE A 95 8.52 -11.84 8.35
CA ILE A 95 8.39 -13.19 8.88
C ILE A 95 9.68 -13.96 8.67
N ASP A 96 10.07 -14.74 9.67
CA ASP A 96 11.26 -15.59 9.69
C ASP A 96 12.53 -14.80 9.34
N LEU A 97 12.88 -13.87 10.23
CA LEU A 97 13.98 -12.91 10.02
C LEU A 97 15.33 -13.57 9.73
N LYS A 98 15.51 -14.85 10.07
CA LYS A 98 16.78 -15.57 9.98
C LYS A 98 16.90 -16.47 8.76
N THR A 99 15.83 -17.21 8.42
CA THR A 99 15.92 -18.23 7.36
C THR A 99 15.07 -17.94 6.14
N GLY A 100 14.25 -16.87 6.14
CA GLY A 100 13.40 -16.49 5.00
C GLY A 100 14.11 -15.76 3.85
N ASP A 101 15.44 -15.87 3.72
CA ASP A 101 16.16 -15.29 2.58
C ASP A 101 15.83 -16.04 1.29
N GLN A 102 15.65 -15.30 0.20
CA GLN A 102 15.24 -15.83 -1.09
C GLN A 102 16.41 -15.75 -2.11
N PRO A 103 16.32 -16.34 -3.31
CA PRO A 103 15.34 -17.33 -3.75
C PRO A 103 15.32 -18.59 -2.87
N ILE A 104 14.14 -19.08 -2.51
CA ILE A 104 13.96 -20.33 -1.75
C ILE A 104 13.76 -21.48 -2.74
N ALA A 105 14.30 -22.65 -2.44
CA ALA A 105 14.17 -23.85 -3.24
C ALA A 105 13.30 -24.91 -2.58
N ASP A 106 12.77 -25.82 -3.40
CA ASP A 106 12.29 -27.13 -2.96
C ASP A 106 13.41 -27.99 -2.35
N GLU A 107 13.08 -29.18 -1.84
CA GLU A 107 14.05 -30.08 -1.24
C GLU A 107 15.10 -30.53 -2.26
N SER A 108 14.71 -30.67 -3.53
CA SER A 108 15.57 -31.13 -4.61
C SER A 108 16.46 -30.04 -5.22
N GLY A 109 16.18 -28.76 -4.93
CA GLY A 109 16.92 -27.62 -5.48
C GLY A 109 16.69 -27.39 -6.97
N ARG A 110 15.54 -27.82 -7.49
CA ARG A 110 15.15 -27.73 -8.91
C ARG A 110 13.99 -26.77 -9.15
N VAL A 111 13.22 -26.45 -8.12
CA VAL A 111 12.17 -25.44 -8.18
C VAL A 111 12.55 -24.30 -7.25
N TRP A 112 12.50 -23.06 -7.75
CA TRP A 112 12.96 -21.88 -7.04
C TRP A 112 11.90 -20.79 -7.05
N ILE A 113 11.72 -20.10 -5.92
CA ILE A 113 10.74 -19.01 -5.79
C ILE A 113 11.41 -17.69 -5.36
N VAL A 114 10.96 -16.59 -5.96
CA VAL A 114 11.05 -15.24 -5.38
C VAL A 114 9.65 -14.68 -5.16
N TYR A 115 9.45 -13.96 -4.07
CA TYR A 115 8.14 -13.66 -3.49
C TYR A 115 8.11 -12.28 -2.83
N ASN A 116 7.04 -11.53 -3.10
CA ASN A 116 6.68 -10.30 -2.42
C ASN A 116 5.21 -10.43 -1.96
N GLY A 117 4.99 -10.65 -0.67
CA GLY A 117 3.66 -10.89 -0.14
C GLY A 117 3.64 -11.26 1.34
N GLU A 118 2.44 -11.62 1.80
CA GLU A 118 2.19 -12.37 3.03
C GLU A 118 1.10 -13.44 2.75
N ILE A 119 1.37 -14.72 3.09
CA ILE A 119 0.37 -15.80 3.04
C ILE A 119 -0.14 -16.06 4.46
N TYR A 120 -1.34 -15.61 4.78
CA TYR A 120 -1.91 -15.67 6.12
C TYR A 120 -2.21 -17.09 6.60
N ASN A 121 -2.51 -18.01 5.68
CA ASN A 121 -2.76 -19.42 6.01
C ASN A 121 -1.52 -20.33 5.85
N TYR A 122 -0.30 -19.76 5.92
CA TYR A 122 0.91 -20.54 5.64
C TYR A 122 1.21 -21.62 6.68
N LYS A 123 0.80 -21.42 7.95
CA LYS A 123 1.02 -22.39 9.03
C LYS A 123 0.25 -23.67 8.76
N GLU A 124 -1.02 -23.55 8.37
CA GLU A 124 -1.89 -24.65 7.99
C GLU A 124 -1.36 -25.38 6.75
N LEU A 125 -0.91 -24.62 5.74
CA LEU A 125 -0.29 -25.17 4.53
C LEU A 125 0.97 -25.96 4.88
N ARG A 126 1.86 -25.39 5.69
CA ARG A 126 3.10 -26.02 6.17
C ARG A 126 2.82 -27.31 6.93
N GLU A 127 1.91 -27.29 7.90
CA GLU A 127 1.55 -28.50 8.64
C GLU A 127 1.01 -29.60 7.72
N GLY A 128 0.20 -29.21 6.74
CA GLY A 128 -0.28 -30.13 5.71
C GLY A 128 0.85 -30.76 4.90
N LEU A 129 1.82 -29.95 4.45
CA LEU A 129 2.97 -30.38 3.66
C LEU A 129 3.88 -31.33 4.45
N LEU A 130 4.18 -31.00 5.72
CA LEU A 130 4.98 -31.85 6.61
C LEU A 130 4.31 -33.22 6.82
N LYS A 131 2.98 -33.25 7.01
CA LYS A 131 2.21 -34.51 7.13
C LYS A 131 2.26 -35.37 5.86
N ARG A 132 2.48 -34.75 4.69
CA ARG A 132 2.60 -35.44 3.40
C ARG A 132 4.04 -35.83 3.04
N GLY A 133 5.01 -35.50 3.89
CA GLY A 133 6.40 -35.94 3.77
C GLY A 133 7.37 -34.91 3.22
N HIS A 134 6.93 -33.66 2.99
CA HIS A 134 7.83 -32.57 2.63
C HIS A 134 8.77 -32.22 3.80
N SER A 135 9.98 -31.77 3.46
CA SER A 135 11.01 -31.34 4.41
C SER A 135 11.36 -29.87 4.22
N LEU A 136 10.66 -29.01 4.95
CA LEU A 136 10.84 -27.57 4.91
C LEU A 136 12.02 -27.13 5.80
N ARG A 137 12.87 -26.23 5.27
CA ARG A 137 14.12 -25.74 5.88
C ARG A 137 13.97 -24.42 6.62
N THR A 138 12.98 -23.63 6.26
CA THR A 138 12.69 -22.29 6.81
C THR A 138 11.36 -22.33 7.59
N ASN A 139 11.00 -21.26 8.28
CA ASN A 139 9.65 -21.04 8.81
C ASN A 139 8.93 -19.91 8.06
N SER A 140 9.41 -19.54 6.87
CA SER A 140 8.80 -18.52 6.03
C SER A 140 7.57 -19.07 5.29
N ASP A 141 6.59 -18.21 5.11
CA ASP A 141 5.43 -18.42 4.23
C ASP A 141 5.83 -18.75 2.78
N THR A 142 6.93 -18.16 2.31
CA THR A 142 7.48 -18.34 0.96
C THR A 142 7.78 -19.80 0.64
N GLU A 143 8.32 -20.56 1.60
CA GLU A 143 8.68 -21.96 1.39
C GLU A 143 7.45 -22.86 1.27
N ALA A 144 6.36 -22.54 1.97
CA ALA A 144 5.11 -23.30 1.82
C ALA A 144 4.59 -23.24 0.37
N ILE A 145 4.82 -22.13 -0.35
CA ILE A 145 4.40 -21.96 -1.75
C ILE A 145 5.19 -22.87 -2.69
N VAL A 146 6.52 -22.95 -2.55
CA VAL A 146 7.35 -23.74 -3.47
C VAL A 146 7.02 -25.23 -3.37
N HIS A 147 6.81 -25.75 -2.16
CA HIS A 147 6.40 -27.16 -1.99
C HIS A 147 4.96 -27.42 -2.42
N LEU A 148 4.05 -26.46 -2.22
CA LEU A 148 2.69 -26.59 -2.72
C LEU A 148 2.66 -26.61 -4.27
N TYR A 149 3.58 -25.90 -4.92
CA TYR A 149 3.76 -25.98 -6.37
C TYR A 149 4.27 -27.36 -6.81
N GLU A 150 5.10 -28.06 -6.04
CA GLU A 150 5.52 -29.42 -6.37
C GLU A 150 4.32 -30.38 -6.46
N GLU A 151 3.35 -30.24 -5.55
CA GLU A 151 2.16 -31.10 -5.52
C GLU A 151 1.10 -30.71 -6.54
N LYS A 152 0.86 -29.40 -6.72
CA LYS A 152 -0.31 -28.88 -7.45
C LYS A 152 0.05 -28.14 -8.74
N GLY A 153 1.34 -27.96 -9.03
CA GLY A 153 1.81 -27.11 -10.11
C GLY A 153 1.24 -25.68 -9.99
N PRO A 154 0.87 -25.05 -11.12
CA PRO A 154 0.28 -23.71 -11.13
C PRO A 154 -1.01 -23.56 -10.31
N ASP A 155 -1.73 -24.64 -10.02
CA ASP A 155 -2.97 -24.60 -9.24
C ASP A 155 -2.72 -24.48 -7.73
N CYS A 156 -1.46 -24.40 -7.29
CA CYS A 156 -1.09 -24.11 -5.90
C CYS A 156 -1.76 -22.82 -5.38
N VAL A 157 -1.93 -21.81 -6.25
CA VAL A 157 -2.54 -20.52 -5.92
C VAL A 157 -3.96 -20.62 -5.37
N LEU A 158 -4.69 -21.69 -5.70
CA LEU A 158 -6.05 -21.91 -5.20
C LEU A 158 -6.09 -22.19 -3.70
N SER A 159 -4.96 -22.59 -3.10
CA SER A 159 -4.87 -22.84 -1.66
C SER A 159 -4.32 -21.65 -0.87
N LEU A 160 -3.92 -20.56 -1.55
CA LEU A 160 -3.31 -19.41 -0.91
C LEU A 160 -4.37 -18.41 -0.44
N ASN A 161 -4.25 -17.97 0.82
CA ASN A 161 -4.96 -16.83 1.37
C ASN A 161 -3.94 -15.76 1.77
N GLY A 162 -3.90 -14.64 1.07
CA GLY A 162 -2.85 -13.65 1.26
C GLY A 162 -2.83 -12.56 0.19
N MET A 163 -1.91 -11.61 0.37
CA MET A 163 -1.54 -10.63 -0.64
C MET A 163 -0.17 -11.02 -1.20
N PHE A 164 -0.02 -11.17 -2.50
CA PHE A 164 1.21 -11.73 -3.06
C PHE A 164 1.43 -11.42 -4.54
N ALA A 165 2.70 -11.30 -4.87
CA ALA A 165 3.24 -11.41 -6.21
C ALA A 165 4.46 -12.32 -6.13
N PHE A 166 4.53 -13.36 -6.96
CA PHE A 166 5.68 -14.27 -6.96
C PHE A 166 6.08 -14.74 -8.35
N ALA A 167 7.32 -15.22 -8.43
CA ALA A 167 7.86 -15.91 -9.59
C ALA A 167 8.47 -17.24 -9.15
N ILE A 168 8.04 -18.33 -9.78
CA ILE A 168 8.61 -19.67 -9.63
C ILE A 168 9.34 -20.05 -10.91
N TRP A 169 10.59 -20.49 -10.80
CA TRP A 169 11.32 -21.18 -11.85
C TRP A 169 11.36 -22.68 -11.56
N ASP A 170 10.80 -23.47 -12.46
CA ASP A 170 10.85 -24.93 -12.45
C ASP A 170 11.86 -25.38 -13.51
N ASP A 171 13.06 -25.78 -13.05
CA ASP A 171 14.18 -26.14 -13.91
C ASP A 171 13.94 -27.46 -14.65
N VAL A 172 13.13 -28.35 -14.09
CA VAL A 172 12.79 -29.64 -14.71
C VAL A 172 11.93 -29.42 -15.95
N ARG A 173 10.99 -28.48 -15.89
CA ARG A 173 10.11 -28.13 -17.00
C ARG A 173 10.65 -27.00 -17.89
N GLY A 174 11.65 -26.26 -17.42
CA GLY A 174 12.06 -25.01 -18.05
C GLY A 174 10.92 -23.99 -18.05
N ARG A 175 10.21 -23.87 -16.93
CA ARG A 175 8.98 -23.09 -16.81
C ARG A 175 9.16 -21.93 -15.83
N LEU A 176 8.77 -20.74 -16.27
CA LEU A 176 8.51 -19.59 -15.39
C LEU A 176 7.01 -19.50 -15.10
N LEU A 177 6.63 -19.49 -13.82
CA LEU A 177 5.29 -19.16 -13.37
C LEU A 177 5.34 -17.82 -12.63
N LEU A 178 4.57 -16.84 -13.08
CA LEU A 178 4.28 -15.62 -12.33
C LEU A 178 2.85 -15.71 -11.79
N ALA A 179 2.63 -15.24 -10.57
CA ALA A 179 1.30 -15.18 -9.98
C ALA A 179 1.09 -13.86 -9.24
N ARG A 180 -0.14 -13.34 -9.32
CA ARG A 180 -0.58 -12.15 -8.58
C ARG A 180 -1.86 -12.45 -7.83
N ASP A 181 -1.97 -11.97 -6.60
CA ASP A 181 -3.08 -12.24 -5.70
C ASP A 181 -4.44 -11.81 -6.26
N ARG A 182 -5.50 -12.32 -5.61
CA ARG A 182 -6.91 -12.22 -6.03
C ARG A 182 -7.35 -10.80 -6.38
N LEU A 183 -6.90 -9.81 -5.60
CA LEU A 183 -7.29 -8.41 -5.79
C LEU A 183 -6.14 -7.54 -6.33
N GLY A 184 -5.00 -8.14 -6.64
CA GLY A 184 -3.84 -7.44 -7.16
C GLY A 184 -3.20 -6.47 -6.16
N ILE A 185 -3.25 -6.79 -4.86
CA ILE A 185 -2.69 -5.95 -3.79
C ILE A 185 -1.18 -5.75 -4.00
N LYS A 186 -0.45 -6.82 -4.33
CA LYS A 186 0.98 -6.70 -4.66
C LYS A 186 1.15 -6.49 -6.17
N PRO A 187 1.94 -5.49 -6.60
CA PRO A 187 2.13 -5.23 -8.03
C PRO A 187 3.09 -6.24 -8.66
N LEU A 188 2.79 -6.61 -9.91
CA LEU A 188 3.68 -7.42 -10.74
C LEU A 188 3.52 -7.00 -12.20
N TYR A 189 4.59 -6.47 -12.76
CA TYR A 189 4.67 -6.01 -14.14
C TYR A 189 5.54 -6.94 -14.96
N TYR A 190 5.26 -7.03 -16.26
CA TYR A 190 6.05 -7.83 -17.19
C TYR A 190 6.10 -7.24 -18.59
N THR A 191 7.12 -7.62 -19.33
CA THR A 191 7.20 -7.49 -20.79
C THR A 191 7.35 -8.89 -21.38
N GLU A 192 6.82 -9.08 -22.58
CA GLU A 192 6.98 -10.30 -23.36
C GLU A 192 7.48 -9.95 -24.76
N ARG A 193 8.51 -10.64 -25.23
CA ARG A 193 9.00 -10.52 -26.60
C ARG A 193 9.60 -11.84 -27.07
N GLU A 194 8.96 -12.48 -28.04
CA GLU A 194 9.44 -13.73 -28.66
C GLU A 194 9.67 -14.84 -27.60
N GLY A 195 8.78 -14.91 -26.61
CA GLY A 195 8.89 -15.88 -25.50
C GLY A 195 9.88 -15.49 -24.41
N ARG A 196 10.65 -14.40 -24.56
CA ARG A 196 11.42 -13.80 -23.46
C ARG A 196 10.48 -13.01 -22.55
N ILE A 197 10.49 -13.34 -21.26
CA ILE A 197 9.76 -12.63 -20.21
C ILE A 197 10.76 -11.88 -19.34
N ALA A 198 10.53 -10.59 -19.13
CA ALA A 198 11.13 -9.86 -18.01
C ALA A 198 10.03 -9.36 -17.10
N PHE A 199 10.19 -9.50 -15.79
CA PHE A 199 9.20 -9.11 -14.79
C PHE A 199 9.82 -8.30 -13.66
N ALA A 200 9.01 -7.47 -13.01
CA ALA A 200 9.41 -6.68 -11.84
C ALA A 200 8.19 -6.27 -11.01
N SER A 201 8.39 -6.01 -9.72
CA SER A 201 7.34 -5.43 -8.85
C SER A 201 6.97 -3.99 -9.24
N GLU A 202 7.84 -3.28 -9.95
CA GLU A 202 7.64 -1.87 -10.35
C GLU A 202 8.17 -1.65 -11.77
N ILE A 203 7.56 -0.73 -12.52
CA ILE A 203 7.87 -0.49 -13.93
C ILE A 203 9.32 -0.05 -14.12
N LYS A 204 9.83 0.79 -13.20
CA LYS A 204 11.25 1.21 -13.19
C LYS A 204 12.24 0.03 -13.21
N GLY A 205 11.86 -1.11 -12.62
CA GLY A 205 12.63 -2.35 -12.66
C GLY A 205 12.79 -2.88 -14.09
N LEU A 206 11.73 -2.84 -14.89
CA LEU A 206 11.78 -3.20 -16.31
C LEU A 206 12.54 -2.16 -17.12
N LEU A 207 12.32 -0.87 -16.88
CA LEU A 207 12.96 0.23 -17.63
C LEU A 207 14.48 0.38 -17.38
N ALA A 208 15.05 -0.45 -16.50
CA ALA A 208 16.49 -0.67 -16.38
C ALA A 208 17.07 -1.48 -17.57
N ASP A 209 16.23 -2.20 -18.31
CA ASP A 209 16.55 -2.81 -19.60
C ASP A 209 16.48 -1.75 -20.71
N PRO A 210 17.62 -1.36 -21.31
CA PRO A 210 17.66 -0.33 -22.35
C PRO A 210 16.97 -0.77 -23.65
N SER A 211 16.66 -2.07 -23.82
CA SER A 211 15.91 -2.57 -24.96
C SER A 211 14.40 -2.31 -24.86
N ILE A 212 13.90 -1.98 -23.67
CA ILE A 212 12.49 -1.62 -23.45
C ILE A 212 12.30 -0.14 -23.79
N PRO A 213 11.45 0.20 -24.77
CA PRO A 213 11.25 1.59 -25.18
C PRO A 213 10.52 2.38 -24.09
N ARG A 214 11.03 3.57 -23.76
CA ARG A 214 10.34 4.54 -22.90
C ARG A 214 9.35 5.38 -23.71
N ARG A 215 8.43 4.71 -24.41
CA ARG A 215 7.39 5.35 -25.23
C ARG A 215 6.06 5.33 -24.48
N LEU A 216 5.37 6.46 -24.52
CA LEU A 216 4.07 6.63 -23.90
C LEU A 216 3.02 5.80 -24.65
N ASP A 217 2.27 4.95 -23.94
CA ASP A 217 1.07 4.33 -24.51
C ASP A 217 -0.07 5.36 -24.54
N TYR A 218 -0.34 5.90 -25.74
CA TYR A 218 -1.38 6.89 -25.93
C TYR A 218 -2.80 6.37 -25.65
N ARG A 219 -3.02 5.06 -25.68
CA ARG A 219 -4.32 4.47 -25.30
C ARG A 219 -4.49 4.53 -23.78
N ALA A 220 -3.45 4.16 -23.03
CA ALA A 220 -3.44 4.31 -21.58
C ALA A 220 -3.59 5.78 -21.16
N LEU A 221 -2.87 6.70 -21.82
CA LEU A 221 -3.03 8.13 -21.57
C LEU A 221 -4.46 8.60 -21.87
N SER A 222 -5.05 8.20 -23.00
CA SER A 222 -6.42 8.58 -23.35
C SER A 222 -7.44 8.08 -22.31
N GLU A 223 -7.26 6.86 -21.80
CA GLU A 223 -8.11 6.32 -20.73
C GLU A 223 -7.95 7.11 -19.44
N TYR A 224 -6.71 7.40 -19.04
CA TYR A 224 -6.46 8.20 -17.85
C TYR A 224 -7.04 9.61 -17.95
N LEU A 225 -6.88 10.30 -19.08
CA LEU A 225 -7.45 11.64 -19.26
C LEU A 225 -8.98 11.64 -19.29
N THR A 226 -9.61 10.53 -19.67
CA THR A 226 -11.08 10.41 -19.79
C THR A 226 -11.73 9.93 -18.49
N PHE A 227 -11.14 8.93 -17.84
CA PHE A 227 -11.74 8.18 -16.73
C PHE A 227 -10.95 8.33 -15.43
N GLN A 228 -9.83 9.04 -15.48
CA GLN A 228 -8.83 9.11 -14.40
C GLN A 228 -8.22 7.73 -14.08
N ASN A 229 -8.53 6.68 -14.82
CA ASN A 229 -8.00 5.33 -14.59
C ASN A 229 -7.54 4.69 -15.90
N VAL A 230 -6.61 3.74 -15.79
CA VAL A 230 -6.18 2.86 -16.88
C VAL A 230 -6.79 1.49 -16.64
N PHE A 231 -7.42 0.92 -17.67
CA PHE A 231 -8.15 -0.34 -17.52
C PHE A 231 -7.36 -1.56 -18.00
N GLY A 232 -7.61 -2.71 -17.41
CA GLY A 232 -7.02 -3.99 -17.80
C GLY A 232 -5.52 -4.05 -17.49
N GLU A 233 -4.74 -4.62 -18.42
CA GLU A 233 -3.32 -4.89 -18.24
C GLU A 233 -2.37 -3.75 -18.66
N LYS A 234 -2.89 -2.62 -19.14
CA LYS A 234 -2.08 -1.54 -19.72
C LYS A 234 -1.32 -0.76 -18.66
N THR A 235 -0.21 -0.17 -19.11
CA THR A 235 0.54 0.87 -18.39
C THR A 235 0.76 2.05 -19.32
N PHE A 236 1.30 3.14 -18.81
CA PHE A 236 1.74 4.31 -19.57
C PHE A 236 2.95 4.01 -20.46
N PHE A 237 3.56 2.82 -20.36
CA PHE A 237 4.74 2.46 -21.13
C PHE A 237 4.40 1.36 -22.15
N GLU A 238 4.60 1.65 -23.44
CA GLU A 238 4.40 0.67 -24.51
C GLU A 238 5.19 -0.63 -24.25
N GLY A 239 4.51 -1.77 -24.33
CA GLY A 239 5.12 -3.09 -24.14
C GLY A 239 5.32 -3.51 -22.68
N VAL A 240 5.02 -2.63 -21.71
CA VAL A 240 4.96 -2.98 -20.30
C VAL A 240 3.51 -3.20 -19.90
N ARG A 241 3.25 -4.36 -19.29
CA ARG A 241 1.93 -4.76 -18.82
C ARG A 241 1.96 -5.06 -17.34
N ILE A 242 0.83 -4.83 -16.67
CA ILE A 242 0.61 -5.31 -15.31
C ILE A 242 -0.12 -6.66 -15.38
N LEU A 243 0.34 -7.68 -14.65
CA LEU A 243 -0.39 -8.95 -14.56
C LEU A 243 -1.74 -8.69 -13.86
N PRO A 244 -2.90 -9.05 -14.44
CA PRO A 244 -4.18 -8.73 -13.82
C PRO A 244 -4.34 -9.38 -12.42
N PRO A 245 -5.20 -8.82 -11.55
CA PRO A 245 -5.60 -9.47 -10.30
C PRO A 245 -6.09 -10.90 -10.54
N GLY A 246 -5.77 -11.84 -9.66
CA GLY A 246 -6.27 -13.23 -9.76
C GLY A 246 -5.79 -13.98 -11.00
N HIS A 247 -4.65 -13.59 -11.58
CA HIS A 247 -4.09 -14.22 -12.78
C HIS A 247 -2.69 -14.81 -12.56
N LEU A 248 -2.38 -15.78 -13.42
CA LEU A 248 -1.08 -16.39 -13.61
C LEU A 248 -0.52 -16.04 -14.98
N LEU A 249 0.81 -15.95 -15.10
CA LEU A 249 1.51 -16.03 -16.38
C LEU A 249 2.41 -17.26 -16.35
N ILE A 250 2.25 -18.15 -17.33
CA ILE A 250 3.04 -19.37 -17.49
C ILE A 250 3.84 -19.25 -18.78
N ALA A 251 5.16 -19.25 -18.68
CA ALA A 251 6.06 -19.28 -19.83
C ALA A 251 6.83 -20.60 -19.86
N GLU A 252 6.61 -21.39 -20.90
CA GLU A 252 7.18 -22.74 -21.07
C GLU A 252 7.32 -23.07 -22.56
N GLY A 253 8.47 -23.62 -22.96
CA GLY A 253 8.71 -24.03 -24.36
C GLY A 253 8.55 -22.89 -25.38
N GLY A 254 8.84 -21.65 -24.99
CA GLY A 254 8.66 -20.45 -25.81
C GLY A 254 7.22 -19.97 -25.98
N LYS A 255 6.26 -20.62 -25.33
CA LYS A 255 4.86 -20.18 -25.27
C LYS A 255 4.62 -19.42 -23.97
N VAL A 256 3.75 -18.42 -24.03
CA VAL A 256 3.34 -17.61 -22.89
C VAL A 256 1.83 -17.64 -22.82
N GLU A 257 1.30 -18.08 -21.68
CA GLU A 257 -0.13 -18.13 -21.39
C GLU A 257 -0.42 -17.26 -20.17
N VAL A 258 -1.46 -16.44 -20.26
CA VAL A 258 -2.01 -15.70 -19.12
C VAL A 258 -3.35 -16.33 -18.79
N ARG A 259 -3.52 -16.79 -17.55
CA ARG A 259 -4.67 -17.59 -17.10
C ARG A 259 -5.26 -16.99 -15.82
N GLU A 260 -6.54 -16.66 -15.85
CA GLU A 260 -7.30 -16.31 -14.66
C GLU A 260 -7.49 -17.55 -13.77
N TYR A 261 -7.26 -17.40 -12.48
CA TYR A 261 -7.53 -18.44 -11.47
C TYR A 261 -8.59 -18.00 -10.46
N TRP A 262 -8.93 -16.72 -10.42
CA TRP A 262 -9.92 -16.17 -9.49
C TRP A 262 -10.52 -14.86 -10.03
N ASP A 263 -11.82 -14.70 -9.85
CA ASP A 263 -12.57 -13.45 -10.08
C ASP A 263 -13.68 -13.28 -9.02
N LEU A 264 -14.16 -12.05 -8.85
CA LEU A 264 -15.28 -11.71 -7.97
C LEU A 264 -16.59 -12.27 -8.53
N HIS A 265 -17.21 -13.16 -7.78
CA HIS A 265 -18.53 -13.71 -8.10
C HIS A 265 -19.60 -13.05 -7.22
N PHE A 266 -20.41 -12.16 -7.80
CA PHE A 266 -21.52 -11.47 -7.14
C PHE A 266 -22.77 -12.36 -7.02
N LYS A 267 -22.63 -13.53 -6.41
CA LYS A 267 -23.78 -14.38 -6.08
C LYS A 267 -24.31 -13.99 -4.70
N GLU A 268 -25.55 -13.52 -4.64
CA GLU A 268 -26.21 -13.21 -3.38
C GLU A 268 -26.46 -14.52 -2.60
N ASP A 269 -25.78 -14.67 -1.45
CA ASP A 269 -26.26 -15.58 -0.43
C ASP A 269 -27.53 -14.94 0.17
N GLU A 270 -28.67 -15.63 0.11
CA GLU A 270 -29.90 -15.17 0.75
C GLU A 270 -29.78 -15.28 2.28
N ILE A 271 -29.10 -14.32 2.92
CA ILE A 271 -29.14 -14.17 4.38
C ILE A 271 -30.43 -13.42 4.72
N ALA A 272 -31.48 -14.17 5.06
CA ALA A 272 -32.80 -13.62 5.36
C ALA A 272 -32.85 -12.79 6.66
N ASP A 273 -31.97 -13.07 7.62
CA ASP A 273 -31.91 -12.40 8.92
C ASP A 273 -30.74 -11.39 8.98
N PRO A 274 -31.02 -10.07 9.07
CA PRO A 274 -30.00 -9.04 9.21
C PRO A 274 -29.09 -9.22 10.44
N GLU A 275 -29.59 -9.76 11.55
CA GLU A 275 -28.77 -9.95 12.75
C GLU A 275 -27.71 -11.05 12.53
N GLU A 276 -28.09 -12.11 11.82
CA GLU A 276 -27.14 -13.15 11.39
C GLU A 276 -26.10 -12.60 10.42
N ALA A 277 -26.49 -11.73 9.48
CA ALA A 277 -25.55 -11.10 8.57
C ALA A 277 -24.49 -10.28 9.34
N VAL A 278 -24.91 -9.48 10.33
CA VAL A 278 -24.01 -8.68 11.18
C VAL A 278 -23.08 -9.59 11.99
N ARG A 279 -23.59 -10.66 12.59
CA ARG A 279 -22.78 -11.62 13.35
C ARG A 279 -21.74 -12.32 12.48
N ARG A 280 -22.15 -12.83 11.31
CA ARG A 280 -21.25 -13.50 10.36
C ARG A 280 -20.19 -12.54 9.83
N PHE A 281 -20.57 -11.32 9.49
CA PHE A 281 -19.62 -10.28 9.09
C PHE A 281 -18.61 -9.98 10.20
N GLY A 282 -19.08 -9.78 11.44
CA GLY A 282 -18.21 -9.51 12.58
C GLY A 282 -17.18 -10.61 12.80
N ALA A 283 -17.57 -11.88 12.70
CA ALA A 283 -16.66 -13.02 12.81
C ALA A 283 -15.60 -13.04 11.68
N LEU A 284 -16.02 -12.82 10.43
CA LEU A 284 -15.10 -12.79 9.29
C LEU A 284 -14.15 -11.59 9.34
N PHE A 285 -14.63 -10.44 9.81
CA PHE A 285 -13.80 -9.25 9.99
C PHE A 285 -12.76 -9.48 11.10
N ASP A 286 -13.16 -10.04 12.24
CA ASP A 286 -12.25 -10.36 13.33
C ASP A 286 -11.19 -11.38 12.89
N GLU A 287 -11.57 -12.42 12.14
CA GLU A 287 -10.65 -13.39 11.55
C GLU A 287 -9.67 -12.73 10.57
N SER A 288 -10.17 -11.82 9.72
CA SER A 288 -9.33 -11.10 8.74
C SER A 288 -8.28 -10.22 9.41
N VAL A 289 -8.67 -9.49 10.47
CA VAL A 289 -7.73 -8.67 11.26
C VAL A 289 -6.72 -9.57 11.97
N GLU A 290 -7.16 -10.65 12.62
CA GLU A 290 -6.29 -11.58 13.33
C GLU A 290 -5.23 -12.21 12.42
N MET A 291 -5.61 -12.64 11.22
CA MET A 291 -4.70 -13.14 10.20
C MET A 291 -3.62 -12.12 9.79
N GLN A 292 -3.97 -10.84 9.73
CA GLN A 292 -3.06 -9.77 9.30
C GLN A 292 -2.17 -9.21 10.42
N LEU A 293 -2.39 -9.63 11.68
CA LEU A 293 -1.51 -9.32 12.82
C LEU A 293 -0.28 -10.24 12.89
N MET A 294 -0.18 -11.21 12.00
CA MET A 294 0.93 -12.14 11.87
C MET A 294 2.23 -11.41 11.48
N SER A 295 3.12 -11.17 12.45
CA SER A 295 4.41 -10.50 12.21
C SER A 295 5.45 -10.85 13.28
N ASP A 296 6.73 -11.02 12.89
CA ASP A 296 7.86 -11.13 13.83
C ASP A 296 8.47 -9.76 14.18
N VAL A 297 7.89 -8.67 13.65
CA VAL A 297 8.34 -7.29 13.85
C VAL A 297 7.21 -6.41 14.36
N ALA A 298 7.56 -5.23 14.89
CA ALA A 298 6.56 -4.27 15.35
C ALA A 298 5.64 -3.83 14.21
N LEU A 299 4.33 -3.89 14.48
CA LEU A 299 3.26 -3.46 13.60
C LEU A 299 2.55 -2.22 14.16
N GLY A 300 1.94 -1.45 13.27
CA GLY A 300 1.07 -0.34 13.61
C GLY A 300 -0.12 -0.26 12.67
N SER A 301 -0.85 0.85 12.71
CA SER A 301 -2.00 1.09 11.84
C SER A 301 -2.11 2.55 11.44
N HIS A 302 -2.54 2.81 10.20
CA HIS A 302 -3.01 4.14 9.84
C HIS A 302 -4.35 4.39 10.50
N LEU A 303 -4.49 5.57 11.12
CA LEU A 303 -5.73 6.01 11.74
C LEU A 303 -6.20 7.28 11.04
N SER A 304 -7.45 7.28 10.61
CA SER A 304 -8.19 8.45 10.18
C SER A 304 -9.44 8.60 11.05
N GLY A 305 -10.18 9.68 10.89
CA GLY A 305 -11.51 9.84 11.48
C GLY A 305 -12.57 8.93 10.86
N GLY A 306 -12.23 8.20 9.78
CA GLY A 306 -13.12 7.28 9.10
C GLY A 306 -13.42 5.99 9.88
N ILE A 307 -14.61 5.44 9.64
CA ILE A 307 -15.08 4.19 10.28
C ILE A 307 -14.20 2.99 9.90
N ASP A 308 -13.67 2.95 8.68
CA ASP A 308 -12.89 1.81 8.19
C ASP A 308 -11.60 1.64 8.99
N SER A 309 -10.75 2.66 9.02
CA SER A 309 -9.50 2.62 9.79
C SER A 309 -9.76 2.53 11.29
N GLY A 310 -10.80 3.21 11.80
CA GLY A 310 -11.14 3.16 13.22
C GLY A 310 -11.53 1.76 13.67
N THR A 311 -12.33 1.04 12.87
CA THR A 311 -12.74 -0.33 13.16
C THR A 311 -11.55 -1.29 13.11
N VAL A 312 -10.67 -1.16 12.12
CA VAL A 312 -9.42 -1.94 12.07
C VAL A 312 -8.56 -1.69 13.31
N VAL A 313 -8.37 -0.43 13.73
CA VAL A 313 -7.56 -0.08 14.90
C VAL A 313 -8.13 -0.69 16.19
N VAL A 314 -9.44 -0.55 16.43
CA VAL A 314 -10.09 -1.08 17.63
C VAL A 314 -9.99 -2.61 17.68
N LYS A 315 -10.28 -3.29 16.56
CA LYS A 315 -10.20 -4.75 16.50
C LYS A 315 -8.76 -5.27 16.60
N ALA A 316 -7.81 -4.55 16.02
CA ALA A 316 -6.40 -4.90 16.13
C ALA A 316 -5.88 -4.70 17.56
N SER A 317 -6.26 -3.62 18.24
CA SER A 317 -5.82 -3.35 19.63
C SER A 317 -6.26 -4.42 20.62
N ASP A 318 -7.44 -5.02 20.42
CA ASP A 318 -7.96 -6.08 21.29
C ASP A 318 -7.16 -7.40 21.18
N LYS A 319 -6.36 -7.54 20.11
CA LYS A 319 -5.69 -8.79 19.73
C LYS A 319 -4.17 -8.73 19.91
N VAL A 320 -3.60 -7.56 20.20
CA VAL A 320 -2.17 -7.38 20.46
C VAL A 320 -1.89 -7.23 21.96
N ALA A 321 -0.73 -7.71 22.40
CA ALA A 321 -0.33 -7.63 23.81
C ALA A 321 0.18 -6.24 24.20
N ASP A 322 0.90 -5.58 23.29
CA ASP A 322 1.44 -4.24 23.49
C ASP A 322 0.53 -3.18 22.87
N PRO A 323 0.48 -1.94 23.40
CA PRO A 323 -0.29 -0.86 22.82
C PRO A 323 0.02 -0.65 21.33
N LEU A 324 -1.01 -0.71 20.49
CA LEU A 324 -0.87 -0.51 19.05
C LEU A 324 -0.35 0.90 18.76
N LYS A 325 0.65 1.03 17.89
CA LYS A 325 1.09 2.34 17.38
C LYS A 325 0.17 2.77 16.24
N THR A 326 -0.40 3.97 16.34
CA THR A 326 -1.28 4.54 15.29
C THR A 326 -0.66 5.80 14.70
N PHE A 327 -0.89 6.02 13.40
CA PHE A 327 -0.30 7.13 12.66
C PHE A 327 -1.38 7.93 11.95
N SER A 328 -1.30 9.26 12.03
CA SER A 328 -2.18 10.20 11.30
C SER A 328 -1.37 11.36 10.72
N VAL A 329 -1.97 12.05 9.74
CA VAL A 329 -1.46 13.33 9.24
C VAL A 329 -2.59 14.34 9.25
N TYR A 330 -2.26 15.58 9.61
CA TYR A 330 -3.23 16.67 9.78
C TYR A 330 -2.94 17.81 8.80
N PHE A 331 -3.98 18.58 8.52
CA PHE A 331 -3.92 19.84 7.79
C PHE A 331 -4.30 20.97 8.74
N GLU A 332 -3.83 22.20 8.49
CA GLU A 332 -4.17 23.35 9.33
C GLU A 332 -5.63 23.79 9.16
N GLU A 333 -6.25 23.44 8.03
CA GLU A 333 -7.60 23.84 7.67
C GLU A 333 -8.67 23.11 8.51
N PRO A 334 -9.54 23.84 9.24
CA PRO A 334 -10.59 23.24 10.08
C PRO A 334 -11.60 22.36 9.34
N ASP A 335 -11.79 22.59 8.03
CA ASP A 335 -12.79 21.88 7.22
C ASP A 335 -12.46 20.38 7.00
N VAL A 336 -11.20 19.98 7.21
CA VAL A 336 -10.69 18.62 7.07
C VAL A 336 -10.17 18.05 8.40
N ASP A 337 -10.49 18.70 9.52
CA ASP A 337 -10.06 18.26 10.84
C ASP A 337 -10.81 16.99 11.30
N GLU A 338 -10.06 15.90 11.42
CA GLU A 338 -10.52 14.60 11.92
C GLU A 338 -10.04 14.31 13.36
N SER A 339 -9.33 15.24 13.98
CA SER A 339 -8.61 15.03 15.25
C SER A 339 -9.51 14.55 16.38
N ALA A 340 -10.73 15.08 16.48
CA ALA A 340 -11.68 14.69 17.52
C ALA A 340 -12.17 13.23 17.40
N LEU A 341 -12.21 12.67 16.18
CA LEU A 341 -12.55 11.26 15.96
C LEU A 341 -11.35 10.37 16.19
N ILE A 342 -10.18 10.80 15.71
CA ILE A 342 -8.91 10.12 15.93
C ILE A 342 -8.62 9.98 17.44
N GLU A 343 -8.76 11.07 18.21
CA GLU A 343 -8.59 11.08 19.66
C GLU A 343 -9.51 10.08 20.36
N LYS A 344 -10.79 10.03 19.96
CA LYS A 344 -11.75 9.06 20.51
C LYS A 344 -11.34 7.62 20.23
N VAL A 345 -10.95 7.31 18.99
CA VAL A 345 -10.49 5.97 18.63
C VAL A 345 -9.23 5.62 19.40
N SER A 346 -8.25 6.53 19.49
CA SER A 346 -7.02 6.32 20.25
C SER A 346 -7.26 6.06 21.73
N MET A 347 -8.25 6.73 22.34
CA MET A 347 -8.65 6.48 23.72
C MET A 347 -9.30 5.10 23.89
N ILE A 348 -10.20 4.71 22.97
CA ILE A 348 -10.87 3.40 23.01
C ILE A 348 -9.86 2.27 22.83
N SER A 349 -8.95 2.39 21.86
CA SER A 349 -7.96 1.38 21.54
C SER A 349 -6.70 1.44 22.42
N GLN A 350 -6.63 2.42 23.34
CA GLN A 350 -5.45 2.70 24.16
C GLN A 350 -4.14 2.74 23.36
N SER A 351 -4.19 3.29 22.14
CA SER A 351 -3.06 3.27 21.20
C SER A 351 -2.01 4.34 21.55
N ILE A 352 -0.75 4.09 21.18
CA ILE A 352 0.27 5.15 21.15
C ILE A 352 0.13 5.88 19.81
N HIS A 353 -0.42 7.09 19.85
CA HIS A 353 -0.72 7.88 18.66
C HIS A 353 0.45 8.78 18.25
N TYR A 354 0.80 8.74 16.96
CA TYR A 354 1.78 9.60 16.33
C TYR A 354 1.10 10.40 15.22
N ASP A 355 1.34 11.70 15.22
CA ASP A 355 0.78 12.60 14.24
C ASP A 355 1.82 13.51 13.60
N ARG A 356 1.44 14.07 12.45
CA ARG A 356 2.23 15.09 11.77
C ARG A 356 1.31 16.09 11.10
N LEU A 357 1.47 17.37 11.44
CA LEU A 357 0.92 18.47 10.65
C LEU A 357 1.69 18.59 9.33
N LEU A 358 0.97 18.65 8.22
CA LEU A 358 1.55 18.79 6.89
C LEU A 358 1.85 20.25 6.57
N ASP A 359 3.08 20.52 6.16
CA ASP A 359 3.50 21.82 5.66
C ASP A 359 3.43 21.84 4.11
N PRO A 360 2.56 22.68 3.51
CA PRO A 360 2.47 22.82 2.05
C PRO A 360 3.80 23.24 1.39
N GLU A 361 4.69 23.93 2.10
CA GLU A 361 5.99 24.36 1.57
C GLU A 361 6.92 23.16 1.29
N GLU A 362 6.71 22.01 1.94
CA GLU A 362 7.48 20.80 1.69
C GLU A 362 7.11 20.11 0.35
N PHE A 363 5.89 20.36 -0.17
CA PHE A 363 5.32 19.60 -1.28
C PHE A 363 6.18 19.59 -2.56
N PRO A 364 6.72 20.73 -3.05
CA PRO A 364 7.56 20.74 -4.26
C PRO A 364 8.79 19.83 -4.16
N SER A 365 9.34 19.65 -2.96
CA SER A 365 10.53 18.81 -2.72
C SER A 365 10.21 17.31 -2.70
N VAL A 366 8.96 16.97 -2.37
CA VAL A 366 8.48 15.59 -2.21
C VAL A 366 7.86 15.06 -3.50
N LEU A 367 7.22 15.91 -4.29
CA LEU A 367 6.51 15.52 -5.51
C LEU A 367 7.36 14.67 -6.49
N PRO A 368 8.63 15.00 -6.79
CA PRO A 368 9.45 14.14 -7.65
C PRO A 368 9.68 12.73 -7.08
N LYS A 369 9.75 12.60 -5.74
CA LYS A 369 9.92 11.31 -5.06
C LYS A 369 8.65 10.48 -5.14
N ILE A 370 7.48 11.12 -4.97
CA ILE A 370 6.16 10.47 -5.15
C ILE A 370 6.03 9.98 -6.60
N ALA A 371 6.31 10.85 -7.58
CA ALA A 371 6.23 10.49 -8.99
C ALA A 371 7.13 9.30 -9.33
N TYR A 372 8.36 9.28 -8.82
CA TYR A 372 9.27 8.15 -8.98
C TYR A 372 8.72 6.87 -8.31
N ALA A 373 8.19 6.97 -7.09
CA ALA A 373 7.68 5.81 -6.36
C ALA A 373 6.45 5.18 -7.03
N LEU A 374 5.56 6.02 -7.59
CA LEU A 374 4.32 5.56 -8.23
C LEU A 374 4.51 4.95 -9.62
N ASP A 375 5.64 5.24 -10.29
CA ASP A 375 5.93 4.99 -11.72
C ASP A 375 4.98 5.67 -12.73
N GLU A 376 3.73 5.91 -12.34
CA GLU A 376 2.63 6.39 -13.16
C GLU A 376 1.75 7.35 -12.34
N PRO A 377 1.05 8.30 -12.97
CA PRO A 377 0.15 9.19 -12.25
C PRO A 377 -1.03 8.41 -11.64
N ARG A 378 -1.42 8.78 -10.41
CA ARG A 378 -2.58 8.23 -9.71
C ARG A 378 -3.62 9.33 -9.51
N VAL A 379 -4.88 8.92 -9.34
CA VAL A 379 -5.99 9.86 -9.10
C VAL A 379 -5.98 10.37 -7.68
N GLY A 380 -6.27 11.65 -7.53
CA GLY A 380 -6.58 12.26 -6.26
C GLY A 380 -5.35 12.70 -5.47
N PRO A 381 -5.53 13.69 -4.58
CA PRO A 381 -4.44 14.24 -3.79
C PRO A 381 -3.98 13.31 -2.67
N SER A 382 -4.69 12.21 -2.38
CA SER A 382 -4.45 11.32 -1.23
C SER A 382 -3.06 10.65 -1.24
N VAL A 383 -2.40 10.55 -2.40
CA VAL A 383 -1.01 10.06 -2.50
C VAL A 383 -0.02 10.91 -1.70
N ILE A 384 -0.32 12.20 -1.48
CA ILE A 384 0.52 13.15 -0.76
C ILE A 384 0.50 12.89 0.74
N PRO A 385 -0.66 12.93 1.44
CA PRO A 385 -0.70 12.55 2.86
C PRO A 385 -0.23 11.11 3.08
N GLN A 386 -0.51 10.19 2.13
CA GLN A 386 -0.02 8.81 2.20
C GLN A 386 1.52 8.72 2.17
N TRP A 387 2.21 9.61 1.47
CA TRP A 387 3.66 9.67 1.51
C TRP A 387 4.19 10.06 2.89
N TYR A 388 3.58 11.05 3.53
CA TYR A 388 4.04 11.56 4.82
C TYR A 388 3.69 10.62 5.98
N ILE A 389 2.50 10.01 5.98
CA ILE A 389 2.11 9.03 7.00
C ILE A 389 3.00 7.77 6.91
N ALA A 390 3.33 7.31 5.69
CA ALA A 390 4.26 6.20 5.52
C ALA A 390 5.69 6.57 5.98
N GLU A 391 6.11 7.82 5.77
CA GLU A 391 7.39 8.31 6.31
C GLU A 391 7.41 8.30 7.84
N LEU A 392 6.32 8.75 8.45
CA LEU A 392 6.17 8.78 9.91
C LEU A 392 6.18 7.36 10.46
N ALA A 393 5.36 6.46 9.90
CA ALA A 393 5.26 5.07 10.32
C ALA A 393 6.58 4.31 10.18
N SER A 394 7.32 4.53 9.08
CA SER A 394 8.60 3.85 8.82
C SER A 394 9.69 4.09 9.88
N LYS A 395 9.54 5.13 10.71
CA LYS A 395 10.46 5.41 11.83
C LYS A 395 10.19 4.51 13.04
N GLU A 396 9.00 3.94 13.13
CA GLU A 396 8.47 3.31 14.33
C GLU A 396 8.11 1.84 14.15
N VAL A 397 7.66 1.45 12.95
CA VAL A 397 7.15 0.11 12.61
C VAL A 397 7.52 -0.26 11.17
N ARG A 398 7.50 -1.57 10.89
CA ARG A 398 7.74 -2.12 9.54
C ARG A 398 6.46 -2.54 8.83
N VAL A 399 5.43 -2.88 9.60
CA VAL A 399 4.12 -3.33 9.10
C VAL A 399 3.06 -2.35 9.54
N VAL A 400 2.16 -2.01 8.62
CA VAL A 400 1.06 -1.08 8.89
C VAL A 400 -0.24 -1.63 8.32
N LEU A 401 -1.25 -1.76 9.18
CA LEU A 401 -2.62 -2.05 8.79
C LEU A 401 -3.30 -0.78 8.27
N THR A 402 -4.22 -0.93 7.32
CA THR A 402 -4.97 0.21 6.76
C THR A 402 -6.42 -0.18 6.52
N GLY A 403 -7.32 0.81 6.52
CA GLY A 403 -8.74 0.63 6.18
C GLY A 403 -9.06 0.73 4.67
N HIS A 404 -8.06 0.67 3.78
CA HIS A 404 -8.32 0.75 2.34
C HIS A 404 -9.16 -0.44 1.86
N GLY A 405 -10.06 -0.20 0.90
CA GLY A 405 -11.00 -1.21 0.39
C GLY A 405 -12.37 -1.18 1.04
N GLY A 406 -12.54 -0.47 2.16
CA GLY A 406 -13.82 -0.34 2.86
C GLY A 406 -14.89 0.34 1.99
N ASP A 407 -14.56 1.50 1.42
CA ASP A 407 -15.47 2.22 0.53
C ASP A 407 -15.87 1.41 -0.72
N GLU A 408 -14.96 0.64 -1.32
CA GLU A 408 -15.25 -0.24 -2.45
C GLU A 408 -16.17 -1.40 -2.05
N LEU A 409 -15.97 -2.00 -0.88
CA LEU A 409 -16.73 -3.14 -0.39
C LEU A 409 -18.15 -2.74 0.06
N PHE A 410 -18.29 -1.58 0.70
CA PHE A 410 -19.55 -1.11 1.31
C PHE A 410 -20.24 0.00 0.53
N ALA A 411 -19.75 0.33 -0.67
CA ALA A 411 -20.25 1.42 -1.49
C ALA A 411 -20.26 2.77 -0.74
N GLY A 412 -19.17 3.07 -0.03
CA GLY A 412 -19.03 4.26 0.83
C GLY A 412 -18.93 5.59 0.06
N TYR A 413 -18.56 5.57 -1.22
CA TYR A 413 -18.47 6.77 -2.04
C TYR A 413 -19.84 7.41 -2.34
N PRO A 414 -19.98 8.75 -2.24
CA PRO A 414 -21.24 9.45 -2.55
C PRO A 414 -21.80 9.19 -3.95
N SER A 415 -20.94 8.89 -4.93
CA SER A 415 -21.35 8.57 -6.30
C SER A 415 -22.21 7.30 -6.39
N TYR A 416 -22.01 6.32 -5.50
CA TYR A 416 -22.81 5.09 -5.46
C TYR A 416 -24.25 5.36 -5.06
N VAL A 417 -24.50 6.38 -4.24
CA VAL A 417 -25.85 6.77 -3.83
C VAL A 417 -26.71 7.11 -5.06
N ILE A 418 -26.14 7.77 -6.07
CA ILE A 418 -26.85 8.12 -7.32
C ILE A 418 -27.21 6.86 -8.10
N ALA A 419 -26.26 5.94 -8.25
CA ALA A 419 -26.48 4.67 -8.94
C ALA A 419 -27.56 3.83 -8.22
N TYR A 420 -27.50 3.78 -6.89
CA TYR A 420 -28.46 3.08 -6.06
C TYR A 420 -29.86 3.69 -6.12
N PHE A 421 -29.99 5.02 -6.08
CA PHE A 421 -31.30 5.68 -6.31
C PHE A 421 -31.89 5.33 -7.68
N ARG A 422 -31.06 5.31 -8.73
CA ARG A 422 -31.51 4.93 -10.08
C ARG A 422 -31.98 3.48 -10.12
N ASP A 423 -31.32 2.59 -9.40
CA ASP A 423 -31.69 1.18 -9.30
C ASP A 423 -33.02 0.98 -8.54
N ILE A 424 -33.20 1.61 -7.39
CA ILE A 424 -34.47 1.59 -6.63
C ILE A 424 -35.64 2.07 -7.50
N LEU A 425 -35.44 3.18 -8.24
CA LEU A 425 -36.45 3.71 -9.15
C LEU A 425 -36.77 2.74 -10.30
N ARG A 426 -35.77 2.00 -10.80
CA ARG A 426 -35.97 0.94 -11.80
C ARG A 426 -36.76 -0.24 -11.23
N ARG A 427 -36.44 -0.69 -10.02
CA ARG A 427 -37.15 -1.76 -9.29
C ARG A 427 -38.55 -1.35 -8.82
N ARG A 428 -38.84 -0.05 -8.80
CA ARG A 428 -40.09 0.55 -8.29
C ARG A 428 -40.34 0.26 -6.80
N ASP A 429 -39.26 0.10 -6.03
CA ASP A 429 -39.36 -0.12 -4.58
C ASP A 429 -39.54 1.21 -3.83
N TRP A 430 -40.79 1.65 -3.72
CA TRP A 430 -41.15 2.89 -3.02
C TRP A 430 -40.97 2.82 -1.51
N ALA A 431 -40.85 1.62 -0.91
CA ALA A 431 -40.60 1.48 0.51
C ALA A 431 -39.12 1.74 0.81
N GLU A 432 -38.23 1.11 0.03
CA GLU A 432 -36.79 1.32 0.09
C GLU A 432 -36.43 2.77 -0.23
N LEU A 433 -37.02 3.36 -1.27
CA LEU A 433 -36.80 4.78 -1.62
C LEU A 433 -37.12 5.72 -0.44
N ARG A 434 -38.25 5.49 0.25
CA ARG A 434 -38.64 6.30 1.41
C ARG A 434 -37.68 6.12 2.58
N SER A 435 -37.16 4.91 2.78
CA SER A 435 -36.14 4.63 3.80
C SER A 435 -34.85 5.38 3.51
N VAL A 436 -34.33 5.26 2.28
CA VAL A 436 -33.09 5.91 1.85
C VAL A 436 -33.21 7.43 1.91
N VAL A 437 -34.31 8.02 1.44
CA VAL A 437 -34.55 9.47 1.53
C VAL A 437 -34.60 9.95 2.99
N ARG A 438 -35.17 9.16 3.90
CA ARG A 438 -35.21 9.49 5.33
C ARG A 438 -33.80 9.44 5.94
N ALA A 439 -33.03 8.39 5.66
CA ALA A 439 -31.64 8.26 6.11
C ALA A 439 -30.77 9.41 5.58
N PHE A 440 -30.88 9.72 4.28
CA PHE A 440 -30.16 10.80 3.63
C PHE A 440 -30.51 12.17 4.22
N ARG A 441 -31.79 12.43 4.52
CA ARG A 441 -32.22 13.66 5.22
C ARG A 441 -31.68 13.75 6.65
N GLY A 442 -31.57 12.62 7.36
CA GLY A 442 -30.95 12.56 8.68
C GLY A 442 -29.47 12.93 8.59
N ARG A 443 -28.75 12.30 7.67
CA ARG A 443 -27.32 12.53 7.43
C ARG A 443 -27.00 13.96 7.00
N LEU A 444 -27.82 14.55 6.11
CA LEU A 444 -27.71 15.96 5.72
C LEU A 444 -27.85 16.93 6.90
N ARG A 445 -28.66 16.58 7.91
CA ARG A 445 -28.85 17.40 9.11
C ARG A 445 -27.68 17.29 10.08
N THR A 446 -27.02 16.14 10.15
CA THR A 446 -25.93 15.87 11.11
C THR A 446 -24.55 16.20 10.56
N GLU A 447 -24.30 15.91 9.27
CA GLU A 447 -22.97 16.01 8.65
C GLU A 447 -22.85 17.18 7.67
N GLY A 448 -23.97 17.80 7.29
CA GLY A 448 -24.02 18.92 6.35
C GLY A 448 -23.89 18.52 4.87
N TRP A 449 -24.24 19.45 3.98
CA TRP A 449 -24.31 19.19 2.52
C TRP A 449 -22.96 18.81 1.89
N ARG A 450 -21.86 19.39 2.38
CA ARG A 450 -20.49 19.16 1.84
C ARG A 450 -20.04 17.70 2.00
N ARG A 451 -20.22 17.12 3.19
CA ARG A 451 -19.79 15.73 3.50
C ARG A 451 -20.68 14.66 2.86
N VAL A 452 -21.98 14.94 2.69
CA VAL A 452 -22.96 13.95 2.24
C VAL A 452 -23.02 13.79 0.72
N ILE A 453 -22.77 14.86 -0.04
CA ILE A 453 -22.91 14.85 -1.51
C ILE A 453 -21.53 14.77 -2.20
N GLY A 454 -20.45 15.04 -1.46
CA GLY A 454 -19.08 15.02 -1.96
C GLY A 454 -18.72 16.28 -2.76
N LEU A 455 -17.42 16.59 -2.80
CA LEU A 455 -16.87 17.74 -3.53
C LEU A 455 -17.30 17.86 -5.01
N PRO A 456 -17.48 16.78 -5.81
CA PRO A 456 -17.80 16.91 -7.23
C PRO A 456 -19.16 17.59 -7.49
N LEU A 457 -20.14 17.35 -6.63
CA LEU A 457 -21.46 17.99 -6.69
C LEU A 457 -21.50 19.31 -5.94
N TYR A 458 -20.64 19.49 -4.94
CA TYR A 458 -20.47 20.76 -4.25
C TYR A 458 -19.83 21.84 -5.15
N GLY A 459 -18.88 21.45 -6.01
CA GLY A 459 -18.28 22.32 -7.03
C GLY A 459 -19.25 22.79 -8.13
N LEU A 460 -20.41 22.12 -8.29
CA LEU A 460 -21.51 22.61 -9.15
C LEU A 460 -22.29 23.77 -8.50
N VAL A 461 -22.18 23.95 -7.19
CA VAL A 461 -22.93 24.94 -6.40
C VAL A 461 -22.04 26.10 -5.95
N GLU A 462 -20.73 25.88 -5.78
CA GLU A 462 -19.79 26.90 -5.32
C GLU A 462 -18.94 27.47 -6.48
N ARG A 463 -19.28 28.68 -6.94
CA ARG A 463 -18.61 29.35 -8.08
C ARG A 463 -17.12 29.63 -7.85
N ASP A 464 -16.64 29.67 -6.61
CA ASP A 464 -15.25 30.00 -6.30
C ASP A 464 -14.25 28.88 -6.60
N LEU A 465 -14.68 27.60 -6.62
CA LEU A 465 -13.82 26.49 -7.08
C LEU A 465 -13.53 26.56 -8.59
N SER A 466 -14.31 27.34 -9.36
CA SER A 466 -14.03 27.62 -10.78
C SER A 466 -12.86 28.59 -11.01
N ARG A 467 -12.28 29.18 -9.96
CA ARG A 467 -11.06 30.00 -10.05
C ARG A 467 -9.79 29.15 -10.16
N TYR A 468 -9.68 28.05 -9.42
CA TYR A 468 -8.48 27.20 -9.44
C TYR A 468 -8.24 26.53 -10.80
N GLY A 469 -9.28 26.31 -11.60
CA GLY A 469 -9.15 25.83 -12.99
C GLY A 469 -8.74 26.90 -14.02
N ARG A 470 -8.73 28.18 -13.66
CA ARG A 470 -8.40 29.29 -14.59
C ARG A 470 -6.99 29.85 -14.42
N GLU A 471 -6.34 29.58 -13.30
CA GLU A 471 -4.95 30.03 -13.04
C GLU A 471 -3.90 28.97 -13.43
N ALA A 472 -4.33 27.81 -13.94
CA ALA A 472 -3.48 26.75 -14.49
C ALA A 472 -3.54 26.66 -16.03
N VAL A 473 -3.59 27.82 -16.71
CA VAL A 473 -3.43 27.94 -18.18
C VAL A 473 -2.13 28.63 -18.52
#